data_AF-A0A497TPY8-F1
#
_entry.id   AF-A0A497TPY8-F1
#
_cell.length_a   1.000
_cell.length_b   1.000
_cell.length_c   1.000
_cell.angle_alpha   90.00
_cell.angle_beta   90.00
_cell.angle_gamma   90.00
#
_symmetry.space_group_name_H-M   'P 1'
#
loop_
_entity.id
_entity.type
_entity.pdbx_description
1 polymer ?
#
loop_
_entity_poly.entity_id
_entity_poly.type
_entity_poly.pdbx_seq_one_letter_code
_entity_poly.pdbx_strand_id
1 'polypeptide(L)'
;MSEVFKVVFFGQLQPGAEAEQIVVAFSERFKVDKETAQNLLKTGSEVDLKKNLTREQAEQYQAALERTGLVVRIDPMADPLSLEPLDTGEAEEKEKQPEPPCPKCGADRVEDGTCLECGVVVSKYLAIQAKADDADPYVAPQADLVDHEQGEITGPNSVPAGHGWAWIVKGWWHFKQSPLAWVLALIIWLVMVILANFVPILGGILTNLFAPVFMGGFMLGARAQDEGDNFEIGHLFAGFSNNMGQLVLVGVIYMAGFLLLGLIVALFAGGMFATMGGSEMMQNPEAMAAMMLSPTILLLFLLVMALAIPLMMAYWFAPALVVLDGMKAMDAMKLSIRGCLKNVLPFLVYGIVGMVLFILGVIPLGLGLLVVLPMMVASIYVSYRDIYFDKSR
;
A
#
# COMPACT_ATOMS: atom_id res chain seq x y z
N MET A 1 -12.17 -24.40 35.46
CA MET A 1 -11.83 -24.39 34.02
C MET A 1 -13.14 -24.50 33.28
N SER A 2 -13.52 -23.48 32.51
CA SER A 2 -14.78 -23.48 31.76
C SER A 2 -14.60 -24.29 30.49
N GLU A 3 -15.29 -25.42 30.37
CA GLU A 3 -15.34 -26.20 29.13
C GLU A 3 -15.85 -25.31 28.00
N VAL A 4 -15.11 -25.32 26.89
CA VAL A 4 -15.39 -24.49 25.72
C VAL A 4 -15.92 -25.41 24.62
N PHE A 5 -17.00 -25.01 23.96
CA PHE A 5 -17.68 -25.82 22.94
C PHE A 5 -17.64 -25.13 21.58
N LYS A 6 -17.69 -25.94 20.51
CA LYS A 6 -17.87 -25.49 19.12
C LYS A 6 -19.12 -26.12 18.51
N VAL A 7 -19.70 -25.40 17.55
CA VAL A 7 -20.93 -25.78 16.84
C VAL A 7 -20.56 -26.12 15.40
N VAL A 8 -20.71 -27.38 15.00
CA VAL A 8 -20.29 -27.93 13.70
C VAL A 8 -21.50 -28.29 12.85
N PHE A 9 -21.53 -27.80 11.61
CA PHE A 9 -22.53 -28.13 10.61
C PHE A 9 -22.02 -29.25 9.68
N PHE A 10 -22.82 -30.31 9.50
CA PHE A 10 -22.41 -31.51 8.75
C PHE A 10 -22.84 -31.53 7.28
N GLY A 11 -23.28 -30.41 6.71
CA GLY A 11 -23.71 -30.38 5.30
C GLY A 11 -25.04 -31.10 5.03
N GLN A 12 -25.77 -31.53 6.07
CA GLN A 12 -27.05 -32.25 5.95
C GLN A 12 -28.23 -31.37 6.38
N LEU A 13 -29.30 -31.42 5.60
CA LEU A 13 -30.57 -30.74 5.84
C LEU A 13 -31.58 -31.71 6.47
N GLN A 14 -32.52 -31.19 7.27
CA GLN A 14 -33.58 -32.04 7.81
C GLN A 14 -34.45 -32.68 6.71
N PRO A 15 -34.95 -33.92 6.92
CA PRO A 15 -35.80 -34.60 5.94
C PRO A 15 -37.06 -33.79 5.63
N GLY A 16 -37.22 -33.34 4.39
CA GLY A 16 -38.38 -32.56 3.93
C GLY A 16 -38.18 -31.04 3.83
N ALA A 17 -36.96 -30.52 4.05
CA ALA A 17 -36.68 -29.09 3.93
C ALA A 17 -36.06 -28.73 2.57
N GLU A 18 -36.64 -27.76 1.86
CA GLU A 18 -36.12 -27.27 0.57
C GLU A 18 -34.94 -26.32 0.76
N ALA A 19 -33.84 -26.56 0.05
CA ALA A 19 -32.60 -25.80 0.17
C ALA A 19 -32.77 -24.28 -0.04
N GLU A 20 -33.69 -23.86 -0.91
CA GLU A 20 -33.96 -22.43 -1.16
C GLU A 20 -34.60 -21.72 0.04
N GLN A 21 -35.46 -22.41 0.79
CA GLN A 21 -36.15 -21.83 1.95
C GLN A 21 -35.17 -21.66 3.12
N ILE A 22 -34.19 -22.57 3.24
CA ILE A 22 -33.15 -22.53 4.27
C ILE A 22 -32.16 -21.40 4.02
N VAL A 23 -31.77 -21.15 2.76
CA VAL A 23 -30.89 -20.01 2.40
C VAL A 23 -31.51 -18.69 2.82
N VAL A 24 -32.81 -18.50 2.58
CA VAL A 24 -33.53 -17.28 2.96
C VAL A 24 -33.62 -17.15 4.49
N ALA A 25 -34.04 -18.20 5.19
CA ALA A 25 -34.15 -18.20 6.65
C ALA A 25 -32.80 -17.98 7.34
N PHE A 26 -31.73 -18.57 6.80
CA PHE A 26 -30.36 -18.42 7.32
C PHE A 26 -29.82 -17.00 7.07
N SER A 27 -30.00 -16.46 5.87
CA SER A 27 -29.56 -15.11 5.50
C SER A 27 -30.23 -14.04 6.37
N GLU A 28 -31.55 -14.13 6.58
CA GLU A 28 -32.29 -13.19 7.41
C GLU A 28 -31.91 -13.25 8.89
N ARG A 29 -31.69 -14.47 9.43
CA ARG A 29 -31.44 -14.65 10.86
C ARG A 29 -30.01 -14.32 11.26
N PHE A 30 -29.03 -14.63 10.40
CA PHE A 30 -27.61 -14.46 10.70
C PHE A 30 -26.99 -13.23 10.00
N LYS A 31 -27.76 -12.49 9.19
CA LYS A 31 -27.28 -11.33 8.40
C LYS A 31 -26.08 -11.69 7.51
N VAL A 32 -26.14 -12.87 6.90
CA VAL A 32 -25.10 -13.38 5.99
C VAL A 32 -25.61 -13.29 4.55
N ASP A 33 -24.75 -12.95 3.61
CA ASP A 33 -25.13 -12.85 2.19
C ASP A 33 -25.65 -14.18 1.64
N LYS A 34 -26.68 -14.11 0.79
CA LYS A 34 -27.35 -15.28 0.21
C LYS A 34 -26.38 -16.21 -0.53
N GLU A 35 -25.34 -15.64 -1.13
CA GLU A 35 -24.29 -16.39 -1.85
C GLU A 35 -23.40 -17.19 -0.88
N THR A 36 -23.05 -16.62 0.27
CA THR A 36 -22.29 -17.31 1.32
C THR A 36 -23.10 -18.45 1.93
N ALA A 37 -24.41 -18.25 2.14
CA ALA A 37 -25.32 -19.28 2.62
C ALA A 37 -25.49 -20.43 1.60
N GLN A 38 -25.56 -20.13 0.30
CA GLN A 38 -25.60 -21.13 -0.76
C GLN A 38 -24.31 -21.94 -0.85
N ASN A 39 -23.15 -21.29 -0.71
CA ASN A 39 -21.86 -21.97 -0.73
C ASN A 39 -21.68 -22.89 0.48
N LEU A 40 -22.13 -22.47 1.67
CA LEU A 40 -22.16 -23.32 2.87
C LEU A 40 -22.98 -24.59 2.69
N LEU A 41 -24.12 -24.52 2.00
CA LEU A 41 -24.98 -25.68 1.73
C LEU A 41 -24.46 -26.59 0.60
N LYS A 42 -23.70 -26.04 -0.35
CA LYS A 42 -23.04 -26.81 -1.42
C LYS A 42 -21.79 -27.55 -0.94
N THR A 43 -21.19 -27.08 0.15
CA THR A 43 -20.01 -27.70 0.73
C THR A 43 -20.46 -28.92 1.54
N GLY A 44 -20.38 -30.12 0.95
CA GLY A 44 -20.69 -31.39 1.61
C GLY A 44 -19.69 -31.80 2.71
N SER A 45 -19.00 -30.83 3.32
CA SER A 45 -17.99 -31.05 4.35
C SER A 45 -18.38 -30.36 5.66
N GLU A 46 -17.85 -30.86 6.77
CA GLU A 46 -18.04 -30.27 8.10
C GLU A 46 -17.51 -28.83 8.16
N VAL A 47 -18.35 -27.88 8.57
CA VAL A 47 -17.95 -26.47 8.74
C VAL A 47 -18.19 -26.02 10.18
N ASP A 48 -17.15 -25.51 10.83
CA ASP A 48 -17.25 -24.89 12.16
C ASP A 48 -17.95 -23.53 12.04
N LEU A 49 -19.21 -23.42 12.48
CA LEU A 49 -19.99 -22.17 12.41
C LEU A 49 -19.60 -21.16 13.49
N LYS A 50 -19.34 -21.65 14.71
CA LYS A 50 -18.92 -20.81 15.85
C LYS A 50 -18.06 -21.58 16.84
N LYS A 51 -16.98 -20.94 17.28
CA LYS A 51 -16.01 -21.45 18.27
C LYS A 51 -16.06 -20.61 19.54
N ASN A 52 -15.52 -21.14 20.62
CA ASN A 52 -15.37 -20.47 21.91
C ASN A 52 -16.68 -20.16 22.67
N LEU A 53 -17.63 -21.10 22.69
CA LEU A 53 -18.93 -20.93 23.36
C LEU A 53 -18.97 -21.65 24.71
N THR A 54 -19.66 -21.08 25.69
CA THR A 54 -20.06 -21.82 26.90
C THR A 54 -21.16 -22.84 26.57
N ARG A 55 -21.36 -23.86 27.41
CA ARG A 55 -22.39 -24.89 27.19
C ARG A 55 -23.78 -24.31 26.93
N GLU A 56 -24.19 -23.35 27.76
CA GLU A 56 -25.49 -22.66 27.62
C GLU A 56 -25.59 -21.87 26.30
N GLN A 57 -24.50 -21.24 25.86
CA GLN A 57 -24.48 -20.52 24.58
C GLN A 57 -24.50 -21.49 23.40
N ALA A 58 -23.76 -22.60 23.46
CA ALA A 58 -23.74 -23.62 22.42
C ALA A 58 -25.13 -24.25 22.21
N GLU A 59 -25.85 -24.56 23.30
CA GLU A 59 -27.22 -25.07 23.25
C GLU A 59 -28.20 -24.05 22.66
N GLN A 60 -28.08 -22.76 23.00
CA GLN A 60 -28.89 -21.70 22.39
C GLN A 60 -28.62 -21.55 20.89
N TYR A 61 -27.35 -21.65 20.47
CA TYR A 61 -26.95 -21.61 19.07
C TYR A 61 -27.46 -22.84 18.29
N GLN A 62 -27.36 -24.04 18.87
CA GLN A 62 -27.91 -25.26 18.28
C GLN A 62 -29.42 -25.14 18.08
N ALA A 63 -30.17 -24.73 19.11
CA ALA A 63 -31.62 -24.58 19.02
C ALA A 63 -32.04 -23.51 17.99
N ALA A 64 -31.23 -22.47 17.79
CA ALA A 64 -31.47 -21.47 16.76
C ALA A 64 -31.22 -22.00 15.35
N LEU A 65 -30.18 -22.83 15.15
CA LEU A 65 -29.80 -23.40 13.86
C LEU A 65 -30.71 -24.57 13.43
N GLU A 66 -31.16 -25.39 14.39
CA GLU A 66 -32.12 -26.46 14.12
C GLU A 66 -33.49 -25.92 13.69
N ARG A 67 -33.92 -24.78 14.26
CA ARG A 67 -35.16 -24.09 13.81
C ARG A 67 -35.07 -23.57 12.38
N THR A 68 -33.87 -23.36 11.86
CA THR A 68 -33.63 -22.98 10.46
C THR A 68 -33.46 -24.19 9.53
N GLY A 69 -33.56 -25.43 10.05
CA GLY A 69 -33.52 -26.66 9.25
C GLY A 69 -32.12 -27.28 9.06
N LEU A 70 -31.08 -26.78 9.73
CA LEU A 70 -29.72 -27.32 9.67
C LEU A 70 -29.50 -28.42 10.72
N VAL A 71 -28.79 -29.48 10.37
CA VAL A 71 -28.32 -30.52 11.31
C VAL A 71 -26.96 -30.12 11.87
N VAL A 72 -26.89 -29.90 13.18
CA VAL A 72 -25.73 -29.31 13.87
C VAL A 72 -25.39 -30.14 15.11
N ARG A 73 -24.10 -30.36 15.37
CA ARG A 73 -23.61 -31.05 16.58
C ARG A 73 -22.75 -30.10 17.40
N ILE A 74 -22.86 -30.22 18.73
CA ILE A 74 -21.95 -29.55 19.66
C ILE A 74 -20.78 -30.50 19.94
N ASP A 75 -19.56 -30.05 19.66
CA ASP A 75 -18.34 -30.77 20.01
C ASP A 75 -17.58 -30.02 21.12
N PRO A 76 -17.09 -30.73 22.16
CA PRO A 76 -16.21 -30.12 23.15
C PRO A 76 -14.87 -29.76 22.49
N MET A 77 -14.40 -28.53 22.68
CA MET A 77 -13.04 -28.15 22.33
C MET A 77 -12.12 -28.52 23.48
N ALA A 78 -11.07 -29.31 23.19
CA ALA A 78 -9.93 -29.43 24.09
C ALA A 78 -9.31 -28.03 24.27
N ASP A 79 -9.06 -27.65 25.52
CA ASP A 79 -8.43 -26.38 25.88
C ASP A 79 -7.05 -26.29 25.20
N PRO A 80 -6.80 -25.33 24.28
CA PRO A 80 -5.51 -25.24 23.61
C PRO A 80 -4.37 -24.76 24.52
N LEU A 81 -4.64 -24.51 25.82
CA LEU A 81 -3.69 -23.99 26.80
C LEU A 81 -3.36 -24.94 27.97
N SER A 82 -3.81 -26.20 27.96
CA SER A 82 -3.34 -27.19 28.95
C SER A 82 -2.13 -27.96 28.42
N LEU A 83 -0.94 -27.59 28.93
CA LEU A 83 0.24 -28.45 28.87
C LEU A 83 0.06 -29.60 29.86
N GLU A 84 -0.55 -30.70 29.43
CA GLU A 84 -0.51 -31.95 30.19
C GLU A 84 0.87 -32.62 30.00
N PRO A 85 1.55 -33.04 31.07
CA PRO A 85 2.76 -33.84 30.95
C PRO A 85 2.39 -35.20 30.38
N LEU A 86 3.13 -35.66 29.36
CA LEU A 86 3.08 -37.02 28.86
C LEU A 86 3.38 -38.01 29.99
N ASP A 87 2.33 -38.61 30.53
CA ASP A 87 2.43 -39.77 31.40
C ASP A 87 2.61 -41.01 30.52
N THR A 88 3.66 -41.77 30.81
CA THR A 88 3.99 -43.03 30.14
C THR A 88 2.97 -44.09 30.56
N GLY A 89 1.84 -44.13 29.86
CA GLY A 89 0.81 -45.16 29.98
C GLY A 89 0.72 -45.98 28.70
N GLU A 90 0.99 -47.28 28.84
CA GLU A 90 0.98 -48.30 27.80
C GLU A 90 -0.30 -48.23 26.93
N ALA A 91 -0.13 -47.88 25.66
CA ALA A 91 -1.21 -47.92 24.67
C ALA A 91 -1.36 -49.35 24.15
N GLU A 92 -2.55 -49.90 24.35
CA GLU A 92 -3.02 -51.15 23.77
C GLU A 92 -2.79 -51.16 22.24
N GLU A 93 -2.10 -52.21 21.76
CA GLU A 93 -1.91 -52.51 20.34
C GLU A 93 -3.27 -52.68 19.65
N LYS A 94 -3.67 -51.67 18.88
CA LYS A 94 -4.56 -51.88 17.73
C LYS A 94 -3.69 -52.34 16.56
N GLU A 95 -3.88 -53.58 16.12
CA GLU A 95 -3.29 -54.14 14.90
C GLU A 95 -3.43 -53.15 13.73
N LYS A 96 -2.31 -52.51 13.35
CA LYS A 96 -2.21 -51.71 12.12
C LYS A 96 -2.14 -52.66 10.94
N GLN A 97 -3.11 -52.53 10.03
CA GLN A 97 -3.02 -53.12 8.69
C GLN A 97 -1.72 -52.66 8.02
N PRO A 98 -1.03 -53.53 7.26
CA PRO A 98 0.25 -53.19 6.63
C PRO A 98 0.06 -51.99 5.69
N GLU A 99 0.68 -50.86 6.06
CA GLU A 99 0.69 -49.64 5.23
C GLU A 99 1.45 -49.95 3.93
N PRO A 100 0.90 -49.61 2.75
CA PRO A 100 1.55 -49.91 1.48
C PRO A 100 2.90 -49.19 1.36
N PRO A 101 3.87 -49.78 0.62
CA PRO A 101 5.18 -49.16 0.43
C PRO A 101 5.07 -47.79 -0.22
N CYS A 102 6.02 -46.90 0.10
CA CYS A 102 6.03 -45.55 -0.42
C CYS A 102 6.07 -45.54 -1.96
N PRO A 103 5.11 -44.90 -2.66
CA PRO A 103 5.04 -44.90 -4.13
C PRO A 103 6.16 -44.09 -4.80
N LYS A 104 6.95 -43.32 -4.04
CA LYS A 104 8.06 -42.52 -4.57
C LYS A 104 9.40 -43.25 -4.49
N CYS A 105 9.70 -43.92 -3.38
CA CYS A 105 11.01 -44.53 -3.13
C CYS A 105 10.96 -46.04 -2.86
N GLY A 106 9.78 -46.64 -2.74
CA GLY A 106 9.61 -48.08 -2.50
C GLY A 106 9.91 -48.53 -1.07
N ALA A 107 10.08 -47.59 -0.14
CA ALA A 107 10.37 -47.90 1.26
C ALA A 107 9.12 -48.39 2.01
N ASP A 108 9.27 -49.47 2.77
CA ASP A 108 8.19 -50.05 3.60
C ASP A 108 7.97 -49.29 4.92
N ARG A 109 8.82 -48.30 5.22
CA ARG A 109 8.80 -47.53 6.46
C ARG A 109 8.04 -46.21 6.28
N VAL A 110 6.72 -46.31 6.40
CA VAL A 110 5.78 -45.17 6.42
C VAL A 110 5.20 -45.07 7.83
N GLU A 111 5.20 -43.87 8.40
CA GLU A 111 4.66 -43.60 9.73
C GLU A 111 3.83 -42.31 9.65
N ASP A 112 2.59 -42.35 10.17
CA ASP A 112 1.59 -41.27 10.08
C ASP A 112 1.39 -40.72 8.65
N GLY A 113 1.42 -41.61 7.66
CA GLY A 113 1.25 -41.26 6.25
C GLY A 113 2.43 -40.50 5.64
N THR A 114 3.56 -40.40 6.34
CA THR A 114 4.80 -39.80 5.86
C THR A 114 5.90 -40.85 5.74
N CYS A 115 6.58 -40.92 4.59
CA CYS A 115 7.70 -41.81 4.41
C CYS A 115 8.93 -41.27 5.16
N LEU A 116 9.50 -42.10 6.05
CA LEU A 116 10.65 -41.71 6.87
C LEU A 116 11.97 -41.60 6.08
N GLU A 117 12.03 -42.16 4.88
CA GLU A 117 13.26 -42.20 4.08
C GLU A 117 13.34 -41.05 3.08
N CYS A 118 12.21 -40.65 2.49
CA CYS A 118 12.16 -39.56 1.50
C CYS A 118 11.34 -38.33 1.96
N GLY A 119 10.74 -38.38 3.15
CA GLY A 119 9.97 -37.28 3.74
C GLY A 119 8.64 -36.98 3.05
N VAL A 120 8.16 -37.85 2.17
CA VAL A 120 6.95 -37.61 1.39
C VAL A 120 5.70 -38.05 2.14
N VAL A 121 4.73 -37.15 2.22
CA VAL A 121 3.37 -37.48 2.65
C VAL A 121 2.67 -38.24 1.53
N VAL A 122 2.46 -39.54 1.74
CA VAL A 122 1.99 -40.50 0.71
C VAL A 122 0.63 -40.10 0.13
N SER A 123 -0.29 -39.63 0.97
CA SER A 123 -1.63 -39.18 0.54
C SER A 123 -1.58 -37.95 -0.38
N LYS A 124 -0.73 -36.96 -0.07
CA LYS A 124 -0.53 -35.78 -0.93
C LYS A 124 0.14 -36.16 -2.25
N TYR A 125 1.10 -37.09 -2.22
CA TYR A 125 1.82 -37.53 -3.40
C TYR A 125 0.91 -38.26 -4.40
N LEU A 126 0.06 -39.15 -3.91
CA LEU A 126 -0.94 -39.85 -4.74
C LEU A 126 -1.98 -38.90 -5.32
N ALA A 127 -2.42 -37.89 -4.55
CA ALA A 127 -3.34 -36.87 -5.05
C ALA A 127 -2.74 -36.01 -6.18
N ILE A 128 -1.43 -35.75 -6.13
CA ILE A 128 -0.71 -35.04 -7.20
C ILE A 128 -0.54 -35.94 -8.43
N GLN A 129 -0.21 -37.22 -8.24
CA GLN A 129 -0.11 -38.17 -9.35
C GLN A 129 -1.45 -38.37 -10.07
N ALA A 130 -2.54 -38.53 -9.31
CA ALA A 130 -3.88 -38.65 -9.90
C ALA A 130 -4.30 -37.40 -10.68
N LYS A 131 -3.88 -36.20 -10.26
CA LYS A 131 -4.08 -34.95 -11.01
C LYS A 131 -3.16 -34.83 -12.24
N ALA A 132 -1.98 -35.44 -12.20
CA ALA A 132 -1.04 -35.43 -13.31
C ALA A 132 -1.46 -36.43 -14.41
N ASP A 133 -2.05 -37.57 -14.04
CA ASP A 133 -2.53 -38.57 -15.00
C ASP A 133 -3.80 -38.12 -15.75
N ASP A 134 -4.57 -37.18 -15.18
CA ASP A 134 -5.75 -36.56 -15.81
C ASP A 134 -5.42 -35.24 -16.55
N ALA A 135 -4.15 -34.82 -16.53
CA ALA A 135 -3.70 -33.59 -17.19
C ALA A 135 -3.27 -33.89 -18.63
N ASP A 136 -4.04 -33.37 -19.60
CA ASP A 136 -3.67 -33.39 -21.01
C ASP A 136 -2.30 -32.70 -21.24
N PRO A 137 -1.26 -33.43 -21.71
CA PRO A 137 0.09 -32.90 -21.91
C PRO A 137 0.19 -31.74 -22.92
N TYR A 138 -0.88 -31.47 -23.66
CA TYR A 138 -0.96 -30.39 -24.65
C TYR A 138 -1.70 -29.14 -24.16
N VAL A 139 -2.15 -29.09 -22.90
CA VAL A 139 -2.72 -27.87 -22.32
C VAL A 139 -1.61 -26.85 -22.10
N ALA A 140 -1.73 -25.70 -22.77
CA ALA A 140 -0.83 -24.58 -22.58
C ALA A 140 -0.87 -24.13 -21.10
N PRO A 141 0.28 -23.90 -20.44
CA PRO A 141 0.31 -23.45 -19.06
C PRO A 141 -0.46 -22.13 -18.96
N GLN A 142 -1.59 -22.16 -18.26
CA GLN A 142 -2.28 -20.94 -17.88
C GLN A 142 -1.47 -20.34 -16.73
N ALA A 143 -0.85 -19.20 -16.99
CA ALA A 143 -0.40 -18.36 -15.88
C ALA A 143 -1.65 -17.99 -15.09
N ASP A 144 -1.68 -18.31 -13.80
CA ASP A 144 -2.57 -17.64 -12.86
C ASP A 144 -2.16 -16.17 -12.91
N LEU A 145 -2.86 -15.40 -13.74
CA LEU A 145 -2.86 -13.96 -13.64
C LEU A 145 -3.59 -13.69 -12.32
N VAL A 146 -2.81 -13.54 -11.25
CA VAL A 146 -3.28 -12.78 -10.11
C VAL A 146 -3.49 -11.38 -10.66
N ASP A 147 -4.71 -11.11 -11.12
CA ASP A 147 -5.15 -9.76 -11.40
C ASP A 147 -5.01 -9.04 -10.06
N HIS A 148 -3.89 -8.34 -9.87
CA HIS A 148 -3.83 -7.27 -8.89
C HIS A 148 -4.88 -6.29 -9.37
N GLU A 149 -6.11 -6.42 -8.86
CA GLU A 149 -7.20 -5.50 -9.13
C GLU A 149 -6.72 -4.11 -8.72
N GLN A 150 -6.19 -3.40 -9.71
CA GLN A 150 -5.85 -2.00 -9.64
C GLN A 150 -7.17 -1.33 -9.32
N GLY A 151 -7.37 -0.99 -8.05
CA GLY A 151 -8.55 -0.23 -7.66
C GLY A 151 -8.70 0.94 -8.64
N GLU A 152 -9.87 1.11 -9.22
CA GLU A 152 -10.12 2.25 -10.09
C GLU A 152 -9.94 3.55 -9.27
N ILE A 153 -9.42 4.62 -9.86
CA ILE A 153 -9.34 5.91 -9.16
C ILE A 153 -10.76 6.34 -8.77
N THR A 154 -11.05 6.36 -7.47
CA THR A 154 -12.39 6.66 -6.95
C THR A 154 -12.63 8.15 -6.69
N GLY A 155 -11.58 8.97 -6.81
CA GLY A 155 -11.64 10.43 -6.75
C GLY A 155 -10.43 10.97 -6.00
N PRO A 156 -10.37 12.26 -5.63
CA PRO A 156 -9.69 12.63 -4.41
C PRO A 156 -10.65 12.43 -3.23
N ASN A 157 -10.36 11.46 -2.38
CA ASN A 157 -11.07 11.18 -1.13
C ASN A 157 -10.56 12.09 -0.01
N SER A 158 -11.43 12.43 0.94
CA SER A 158 -11.05 13.15 2.16
C SER A 158 -10.68 12.14 3.24
N VAL A 159 -9.52 12.32 3.88
CA VAL A 159 -9.04 11.42 4.93
C VAL A 159 -8.84 12.16 6.27
N PRO A 160 -8.90 11.44 7.41
CA PRO A 160 -8.65 12.01 8.73
C PRO A 160 -7.25 12.62 8.88
N ALA A 161 -7.11 13.67 9.68
CA ALA A 161 -5.84 14.37 9.90
C ALA A 161 -4.68 13.45 10.35
N GLY A 162 -4.98 12.41 11.14
CA GLY A 162 -3.99 11.42 11.59
C GLY A 162 -3.30 10.65 10.46
N HIS A 163 -3.88 10.65 9.25
CA HIS A 163 -3.27 10.01 8.09
C HIS A 163 -1.98 10.71 7.66
N GLY A 164 -1.81 12.01 7.94
CA GLY A 164 -0.55 12.72 7.67
C GLY A 164 0.66 12.06 8.34
N TRP A 165 0.49 11.60 9.59
CA TRP A 165 1.50 10.79 10.29
C TRP A 165 1.59 9.37 9.71
N ALA A 166 0.43 8.74 9.44
CA ALA A 166 0.39 7.38 8.92
C ALA A 166 1.10 7.24 7.55
N TRP A 167 1.02 8.25 6.69
CA TRP A 167 1.72 8.28 5.40
C TRP A 167 3.24 8.21 5.59
N ILE A 168 3.79 8.94 6.56
CA ILE A 168 5.22 8.93 6.87
C ILE A 168 5.64 7.58 7.43
N VAL A 169 4.87 7.01 8.37
CA VAL A 169 5.14 5.68 8.95
C VAL A 169 5.13 4.58 7.89
N LYS A 170 4.18 4.62 6.95
CA LYS A 170 4.13 3.68 5.83
C LYS A 170 5.24 3.93 4.80
N GLY A 171 5.58 5.20 4.53
CA GLY A 171 6.75 5.55 3.72
C GLY A 171 8.06 5.00 4.30
N TRP A 172 8.20 5.00 5.62
CA TRP A 172 9.30 4.32 6.31
C TRP A 172 9.30 2.82 6.04
N TRP A 173 8.12 2.18 5.96
CA TRP A 173 7.99 0.76 5.65
C TRP A 173 8.44 0.41 4.22
N HIS A 174 8.13 1.25 3.22
CA HIS A 174 8.70 1.13 1.86
C HIS A 174 10.22 1.27 1.87
N PHE A 175 10.74 2.31 2.54
CA PHE A 175 12.17 2.56 2.62
C PHE A 175 12.94 1.38 3.25
N LYS A 176 12.48 0.86 4.40
CA LYS A 176 13.21 -0.19 5.15
C LYS A 176 13.25 -1.55 4.45
N GLN A 177 12.38 -1.80 3.47
CA GLN A 177 12.40 -3.04 2.69
C GLN A 177 13.61 -3.10 1.74
N SER A 178 14.01 -1.95 1.17
CA SER A 178 15.10 -1.88 0.20
C SER A 178 15.95 -0.61 0.42
N PRO A 179 16.51 -0.38 1.62
CA PRO A 179 17.09 0.91 2.00
C PRO A 179 18.27 1.31 1.13
N LEU A 180 19.14 0.35 0.78
CA LEU A 180 20.30 0.60 -0.06
C LEU A 180 19.89 1.08 -1.46
N ALA A 181 18.87 0.46 -2.07
CA ALA A 181 18.42 0.83 -3.41
C ALA A 181 17.77 2.22 -3.42
N TRP A 182 16.95 2.56 -2.42
CA TRP A 182 16.39 3.90 -2.23
C TRP A 182 17.47 4.98 -2.05
N VAL A 183 18.47 4.72 -1.19
CA VAL A 183 19.60 5.64 -0.97
C VAL A 183 20.43 5.81 -2.23
N LEU A 184 20.76 4.72 -2.92
CA LEU A 184 21.56 4.77 -4.15
C LEU A 184 20.81 5.50 -5.27
N ALA A 185 19.51 5.26 -5.44
CA ALA A 185 18.69 5.99 -6.40
C ALA A 185 18.66 7.50 -6.08
N LEU A 186 18.51 7.87 -4.81
CA LEU A 186 18.61 9.27 -4.37
C LEU A 186 19.98 9.86 -4.68
N ILE A 187 21.07 9.17 -4.34
CA ILE A 187 22.45 9.65 -4.58
C ILE A 187 22.70 9.82 -6.07
N ILE A 188 22.28 8.86 -6.91
CA ILE A 188 22.42 8.95 -8.36
C ILE A 188 21.66 10.17 -8.89
N TRP A 189 20.43 10.39 -8.43
CA TRP A 189 19.66 11.59 -8.78
C TRP A 189 20.34 12.88 -8.34
N LEU A 190 20.85 12.95 -7.10
CA LEU A 190 21.59 14.11 -6.60
C LEU A 190 22.86 14.39 -7.40
N VAL A 191 23.63 13.36 -7.73
CA VAL A 191 24.83 13.48 -8.58
C VAL A 191 24.46 14.01 -9.96
N MET A 192 23.39 13.50 -10.59
CA MET A 192 22.90 14.03 -11.86
C MET A 192 22.51 15.50 -11.77
N VAL A 193 21.82 15.91 -10.70
CA VAL A 193 21.45 17.31 -10.46
C VAL A 193 22.70 18.18 -10.28
N ILE A 194 23.67 17.75 -9.50
CA ILE A 194 24.93 18.47 -9.29
C ILE A 194 25.69 18.61 -10.62
N LEU A 195 25.83 17.52 -11.37
CA LEU A 195 26.51 17.50 -12.67
C LEU A 195 25.83 18.42 -13.68
N ALA A 196 24.49 18.40 -13.75
CA ALA A 196 23.73 19.28 -14.62
C ALA A 196 23.95 20.77 -14.29
N ASN A 197 24.00 21.13 -12.99
CA ASN A 197 24.17 22.51 -12.55
C ASN A 197 25.57 23.10 -12.81
N PHE A 198 26.56 22.31 -13.23
CA PHE A 198 27.81 22.86 -13.79
C PHE A 198 27.62 23.57 -15.13
N VAL A 199 26.50 23.32 -15.83
CA VAL A 199 26.13 24.05 -17.04
C VAL A 199 25.26 25.25 -16.63
N PRO A 200 25.77 26.50 -16.68
CA PRO A 200 25.01 27.66 -16.24
C PRO A 200 23.71 27.78 -17.03
N ILE A 201 22.63 28.13 -16.32
CA ILE A 201 21.27 28.33 -16.85
C ILE A 201 20.64 27.03 -17.37
N LEU A 202 21.25 26.35 -18.34
CA LEU A 202 20.74 25.11 -18.94
C LEU A 202 20.61 23.99 -17.91
N GLY A 203 21.57 23.88 -16.98
CA GLY A 203 21.55 22.91 -15.90
C GLY A 203 20.27 22.99 -15.07
N GLY A 204 19.97 24.19 -14.57
CA GLY A 204 18.76 24.45 -13.78
C GLY A 204 17.47 24.19 -14.54
N ILE A 205 17.41 24.53 -15.84
CA ILE A 205 16.26 24.25 -16.70
C ILE A 205 16.06 22.74 -16.84
N LEU A 206 17.11 22.00 -17.19
CA LEU A 206 17.03 20.55 -17.37
C LEU A 206 16.64 19.84 -16.07
N THR A 207 17.21 20.22 -14.93
CA THR A 207 16.87 19.60 -13.65
C THR A 207 15.41 19.82 -13.26
N ASN A 208 14.87 21.02 -13.48
CA ASN A 208 13.46 21.29 -13.20
C ASN A 208 12.52 20.56 -14.18
N LEU A 209 12.89 20.53 -15.45
CA LEU A 209 12.09 19.92 -16.51
C LEU A 209 11.99 18.39 -16.34
N PHE A 210 13.08 17.74 -15.94
CA PHE A 210 13.16 16.29 -15.76
C PHE A 210 12.91 15.81 -14.33
N ALA A 211 12.84 16.70 -13.33
CA ALA A 211 12.43 16.34 -11.96
C ALA A 211 11.16 15.47 -11.89
N PRO A 212 10.04 15.78 -12.57
CA PRO A 212 8.85 14.91 -12.54
C PRO A 212 9.09 13.54 -13.19
N VAL A 213 10.04 13.41 -14.12
CA VAL A 213 10.42 12.13 -14.74
C VAL A 213 11.07 11.22 -13.68
N PHE A 214 12.03 11.76 -12.92
CA PHE A 214 12.67 11.02 -11.83
C PHE A 214 11.70 10.74 -10.68
N MET A 215 10.85 11.70 -10.33
CA MET A 215 9.79 11.46 -9.35
C MET A 215 8.87 10.32 -9.80
N GLY A 216 8.47 10.30 -11.08
CA GLY A 216 7.71 9.19 -11.65
C GLY A 216 8.43 7.84 -11.53
N GLY A 217 9.76 7.83 -11.74
CA GLY A 217 10.59 6.65 -11.49
C GLY A 217 10.53 6.15 -10.05
N PHE A 218 10.63 7.04 -9.05
CA PHE A 218 10.45 6.68 -7.65
C PHE A 218 9.03 6.16 -7.36
N MET A 219 8.00 6.72 -7.98
CA MET A 219 6.62 6.23 -7.82
C MET A 219 6.44 4.83 -8.40
N LEU A 220 7.06 4.53 -9.55
CA LEU A 220 7.06 3.19 -10.14
C LEU A 220 7.77 2.17 -9.25
N GLY A 221 8.92 2.54 -8.66
CA GLY A 221 9.61 1.67 -7.71
C GLY A 221 8.82 1.45 -6.42
N ALA A 222 8.12 2.47 -5.92
CA ALA A 222 7.23 2.30 -4.77
C ALA A 222 6.04 1.40 -5.09
N ARG A 223 5.48 1.49 -6.32
CA ARG A 223 4.44 0.56 -6.80
C ARG A 223 4.97 -0.87 -6.90
N ALA A 224 6.17 -1.08 -7.42
CA ALA A 224 6.77 -2.41 -7.49
C ALA A 224 6.85 -3.07 -6.10
N GLN A 225 7.18 -2.30 -5.06
CA GLN A 225 7.14 -2.78 -3.67
C GLN A 225 5.74 -3.16 -3.17
N ASP A 226 4.71 -2.41 -3.55
CA ASP A 226 3.31 -2.76 -3.22
C ASP A 226 2.81 -4.00 -3.98
N GLU A 227 3.37 -4.27 -5.17
CA GLU A 227 3.09 -5.45 -6.00
C GLU A 227 3.90 -6.69 -5.55
N GLY A 228 4.73 -6.57 -4.50
CA GLY A 228 5.51 -7.67 -3.93
C GLY A 228 6.90 -7.85 -4.53
N ASP A 229 7.31 -6.96 -5.44
CA ASP A 229 8.68 -6.90 -5.98
C ASP A 229 9.58 -5.97 -5.14
N ASN A 230 10.85 -5.83 -5.50
CA ASN A 230 11.80 -4.96 -4.83
C ASN A 230 11.92 -3.58 -5.48
N PHE A 231 12.27 -2.58 -4.68
CA PHE A 231 12.74 -1.32 -5.25
C PHE A 231 14.14 -1.51 -5.80
N GLU A 232 14.28 -1.45 -7.12
CA GLU A 232 15.58 -1.45 -7.82
C GLU A 232 16.01 -0.06 -8.27
N ILE A 233 17.33 0.16 -8.40
CA ILE A 233 17.91 1.42 -8.91
C ILE A 233 17.41 1.75 -10.32
N GLY A 234 17.14 0.72 -11.14
CA GLY A 234 16.59 0.88 -12.49
C GLY A 234 15.27 1.64 -12.55
N HIS A 235 14.46 1.57 -11.48
CA HIS A 235 13.19 2.30 -11.40
C HIS A 235 13.38 3.82 -11.49
N LEU A 236 14.51 4.37 -11.04
CA LEU A 236 14.80 5.80 -11.16
C LEU A 236 14.67 6.30 -12.61
N PHE A 237 15.01 5.45 -13.58
CA PHE A 237 14.95 5.76 -15.00
C PHE A 237 13.66 5.26 -15.68
N ALA A 238 12.82 4.50 -15.00
CA ALA A 238 11.59 3.95 -15.58
C ALA A 238 10.56 5.03 -15.96
N GLY A 239 10.66 6.24 -15.39
CA GLY A 239 9.87 7.40 -15.80
C GLY A 239 10.18 7.89 -17.24
N PHE A 240 11.33 7.54 -17.81
CA PHE A 240 11.66 7.86 -19.20
C PHE A 240 10.93 6.94 -20.19
N SER A 241 10.52 5.75 -19.76
CA SER A 241 9.80 4.78 -20.59
C SER A 241 8.28 4.92 -20.49
N ASN A 242 7.76 5.50 -19.40
CA ASN A 242 6.33 5.58 -19.12
C ASN A 242 5.85 7.04 -19.10
N ASN A 243 5.09 7.43 -20.12
CA ASN A 243 4.46 8.77 -20.21
C ASN A 243 5.42 9.96 -20.04
N MET A 244 6.69 9.79 -20.44
CA MET A 244 7.73 10.81 -20.29
C MET A 244 7.30 12.17 -20.85
N GLY A 245 6.66 12.22 -22.02
CA GLY A 245 6.20 13.47 -22.63
C GLY A 245 5.21 14.24 -21.74
N GLN A 246 4.32 13.54 -21.03
CA GLN A 246 3.39 14.15 -20.08
C GLN A 246 4.11 14.57 -18.79
N LEU A 247 5.06 13.78 -18.29
CA LEU A 247 5.88 14.15 -17.12
C LEU A 247 6.73 15.40 -17.39
N VAL A 248 7.38 15.46 -18.55
CA VAL A 248 8.11 16.66 -19.01
C VAL A 248 7.16 17.85 -19.13
N LEU A 249 5.95 17.66 -19.65
CA LEU A 249 4.95 18.73 -19.72
C LEU A 249 4.52 19.24 -18.34
N VAL A 250 4.39 18.36 -17.33
CA VAL A 250 4.21 18.78 -15.92
C VAL A 250 5.37 19.69 -15.48
N GLY A 251 6.61 19.31 -15.80
CA GLY A 251 7.81 20.09 -15.53
C GLY A 251 7.80 21.46 -16.23
N VAL A 252 7.39 21.52 -17.51
CA VAL A 252 7.24 22.77 -18.26
C VAL A 252 6.22 23.69 -17.60
N ILE A 253 5.03 23.18 -17.27
CA ILE A 253 3.94 23.99 -16.68
C ILE A 253 4.38 24.50 -15.31
N TYR A 254 5.00 23.65 -14.49
CA TYR A 254 5.50 24.01 -13.17
C TYR A 254 6.58 25.09 -13.25
N MET A 255 7.58 24.90 -14.13
CA MET A 255 8.65 25.87 -14.34
C MET A 255 8.11 27.19 -14.89
N ALA A 256 7.20 27.17 -15.87
CA ALA A 256 6.57 28.37 -16.40
C ALA A 256 5.81 29.15 -15.31
N GLY A 257 5.12 28.45 -14.41
CA GLY A 257 4.47 29.06 -13.26
C GLY A 257 5.45 29.76 -12.32
N PHE A 258 6.57 29.12 -11.98
CA PHE A 258 7.60 29.74 -11.13
C PHE A 258 8.36 30.87 -11.83
N LEU A 259 8.59 30.79 -13.14
CA LEU A 259 9.16 31.88 -13.93
C LEU A 259 8.24 33.10 -13.96
N LEU A 260 6.92 32.88 -14.09
CA LEU A 260 5.93 33.96 -14.00
C LEU A 260 5.95 34.63 -12.61
N LEU A 261 5.99 33.84 -11.53
CA LEU A 261 6.12 34.37 -10.17
C LEU A 261 7.43 35.14 -9.99
N GLY A 262 8.54 34.61 -10.48
CA GLY A 262 9.84 35.28 -10.47
C GLY A 262 9.82 36.60 -11.24
N LEU A 263 9.14 36.65 -12.38
CA LEU A 263 8.95 37.88 -13.15
C LEU A 263 8.14 38.92 -12.38
N ILE A 264 7.04 38.52 -11.73
CA ILE A 264 6.23 39.41 -10.88
C ILE A 264 7.10 40.00 -9.77
N VAL A 265 7.89 39.17 -9.09
CA VAL A 265 8.82 39.62 -8.04
C VAL A 265 9.87 40.57 -8.61
N ALA A 266 10.49 40.24 -9.73
CA ALA A 266 11.53 41.06 -10.34
C ALA A 266 11.01 42.43 -10.79
N LEU A 267 9.82 42.48 -11.40
CA LEU A 267 9.18 43.74 -11.81
C LEU A 267 8.81 44.60 -10.60
N PHE A 268 8.26 43.99 -9.55
CA PHE A 268 7.87 44.73 -8.35
C PHE A 268 9.09 45.23 -7.57
N ALA A 269 10.07 44.34 -7.32
CA ALA A 269 11.30 44.69 -6.63
C ALA A 269 12.13 45.71 -7.41
N GLY A 270 12.23 45.55 -8.74
CA GLY A 270 12.91 46.50 -9.62
C GLY A 270 12.23 47.88 -9.67
N GLY A 271 10.89 47.91 -9.70
CA GLY A 271 10.13 49.15 -9.63
C GLY A 271 10.32 49.88 -8.29
N MET A 272 10.25 49.15 -7.18
CA MET A 272 10.53 49.69 -5.84
C MET A 272 11.97 50.21 -5.73
N PHE A 273 12.93 49.45 -6.26
CA PHE A 273 14.32 49.85 -6.29
C PHE A 273 14.53 51.15 -7.11
N ALA A 274 13.85 51.29 -8.25
CA ALA A 274 13.93 52.48 -9.08
C ALA A 274 13.31 53.72 -8.41
N THR A 275 12.14 53.58 -7.76
CA THR A 275 11.44 54.71 -7.13
C THR A 275 12.10 55.19 -5.84
N MET A 276 12.83 54.34 -5.15
CA MET A 276 13.49 54.65 -3.88
C MET A 276 14.97 55.05 -4.02
N GLY A 277 15.42 55.45 -5.22
CA GLY A 277 16.78 55.92 -5.44
C GLY A 277 17.83 54.80 -5.38
N GLY A 278 17.57 53.69 -6.08
CA GLY A 278 18.28 52.41 -5.94
C GLY A 278 19.82 52.46 -5.88
N SER A 279 20.50 53.40 -6.55
CA SER A 279 21.96 53.56 -6.44
C SER A 279 22.42 53.95 -5.03
N GLU A 280 21.65 54.81 -4.36
CA GLU A 280 21.91 55.26 -2.98
C GLU A 280 21.56 54.15 -1.98
N MET A 281 20.53 53.36 -2.29
CA MET A 281 20.11 52.21 -1.48
C MET A 281 21.11 51.04 -1.54
N MET A 282 21.72 50.75 -2.71
CA MET A 282 22.75 49.71 -2.83
C MET A 282 24.03 50.04 -2.04
N GLN A 283 24.30 51.32 -1.82
CA GLN A 283 25.47 51.78 -1.07
C GLN A 283 25.22 51.89 0.44
N ASN A 284 23.96 51.81 0.87
CA ASN A 284 23.56 51.89 2.26
C ASN A 284 22.93 50.57 2.75
N PRO A 285 23.69 49.71 3.46
CA PRO A 285 23.18 48.44 3.99
C PRO A 285 21.97 48.58 4.92
N GLU A 286 21.88 49.67 5.69
CA GLU A 286 20.78 49.93 6.61
C GLU A 286 19.50 50.27 5.84
N ALA A 287 19.62 51.05 4.76
CA ALA A 287 18.50 51.35 3.87
C ALA A 287 17.99 50.11 3.14
N MET A 288 18.90 49.23 2.69
CA MET A 288 18.54 47.95 2.08
C MET A 288 17.82 47.02 3.07
N ALA A 289 18.33 46.91 4.30
CA ALA A 289 17.68 46.13 5.35
C ALA A 289 16.28 46.67 5.69
N ALA A 290 16.12 47.99 5.80
CA ALA A 290 14.84 48.63 6.03
C ALA A 290 13.84 48.38 4.90
N MET A 291 14.30 48.36 3.64
CA MET A 291 13.46 48.00 2.49
C MET A 291 12.99 46.54 2.56
N MET A 292 13.89 45.60 2.85
CA MET A 292 13.54 44.17 2.92
C MET A 292 12.52 43.86 4.02
N LEU A 293 12.56 44.60 5.12
CA LEU A 293 11.60 44.48 6.22
C LEU A 293 10.37 45.39 6.07
N SER A 294 10.30 46.16 4.98
CA SER A 294 9.17 47.06 4.76
C SER A 294 7.85 46.28 4.60
N PRO A 295 6.72 46.83 5.07
CA PRO A 295 5.42 46.18 4.91
C PRO A 295 5.08 45.84 3.45
N THR A 296 5.56 46.61 2.48
CA THR A 296 5.32 46.37 1.05
C THR A 296 6.06 45.13 0.55
N ILE A 297 7.33 44.95 0.91
CA ILE A 297 8.09 43.73 0.57
C ILE A 297 7.52 42.51 1.31
N LEU A 298 7.12 42.67 2.57
CA LEU A 298 6.45 41.58 3.31
C LEU A 298 5.13 41.18 2.65
N LEU A 299 4.31 42.13 2.19
CA LEU A 299 3.07 41.83 1.45
C LEU A 299 3.35 41.16 0.11
N LEU A 300 4.38 41.59 -0.63
CA LEU A 300 4.79 40.91 -1.87
C LEU A 300 5.22 39.47 -1.57
N PHE A 301 6.02 39.25 -0.53
CA PHE A 301 6.45 37.92 -0.12
C PHE A 301 5.25 37.02 0.22
N LEU A 302 4.31 37.52 1.02
CA LEU A 302 3.08 36.79 1.35
C LEU A 302 2.22 36.49 0.11
N LEU A 303 2.12 37.43 -0.82
CA LEU A 303 1.41 37.22 -2.10
C LEU A 303 2.08 36.11 -2.92
N VAL A 304 3.40 36.14 -3.05
CA VAL A 304 4.17 35.13 -3.80
C VAL A 304 4.03 33.76 -3.13
N MET A 305 4.12 33.68 -1.80
CA MET A 305 3.86 32.44 -1.07
C MET A 305 2.45 31.92 -1.33
N ALA A 306 1.44 32.80 -1.26
CA ALA A 306 0.05 32.43 -1.52
C ALA A 306 -0.16 31.89 -2.94
N LEU A 307 0.52 32.46 -3.94
CA LEU A 307 0.45 32.01 -5.34
C LEU A 307 1.31 30.77 -5.62
N ALA A 308 2.40 30.56 -4.88
CA ALA A 308 3.25 29.38 -5.00
C ALA A 308 2.56 28.12 -4.45
N ILE A 309 1.70 28.25 -3.44
CA ILE A 309 0.97 27.13 -2.83
C ILE A 309 0.16 26.34 -3.88
N PRO A 310 -0.74 26.94 -4.68
CA PRO A 310 -1.46 26.20 -5.73
C PRO A 310 -0.55 25.52 -6.75
N LEU A 311 0.60 26.13 -7.09
CA LEU A 311 1.55 25.55 -8.03
C LEU A 311 2.24 24.30 -7.45
N MET A 312 2.62 24.35 -6.17
CA MET A 312 3.12 23.18 -5.44
C MET A 312 2.05 22.09 -5.32
N MET A 313 0.80 22.46 -5.00
CA MET A 313 -0.32 21.52 -4.94
C MET A 313 -0.60 20.86 -6.29
N ALA A 314 -0.43 21.61 -7.39
CA ALA A 314 -0.59 21.07 -8.74
C ALA A 314 0.49 20.04 -9.09
N TYR A 315 1.71 20.24 -8.62
CA TYR A 315 2.82 19.34 -8.87
C TYR A 315 2.80 18.09 -7.97
N TRP A 316 2.37 18.23 -6.72
CA TRP A 316 2.60 17.25 -5.65
C TRP A 316 2.28 15.78 -6.02
N PHE A 317 1.11 15.52 -6.61
CA PHE A 317 0.69 14.19 -7.05
C PHE A 317 0.74 13.98 -8.57
N ALA A 318 1.01 15.04 -9.35
CA ALA A 318 0.95 14.95 -10.81
C ALA A 318 1.89 13.88 -11.40
N PRO A 319 3.16 13.74 -10.96
CA PRO A 319 4.03 12.67 -11.46
C PRO A 319 3.47 11.27 -11.24
N ALA A 320 2.90 11.00 -10.05
CA ALA A 320 2.27 9.71 -9.73
C ALA A 320 1.05 9.46 -10.63
N LEU A 321 0.14 10.43 -10.69
CA LEU A 321 -1.08 10.38 -11.51
C LEU A 321 -0.78 10.17 -13.01
N VAL A 322 0.30 10.75 -13.52
CA VAL A 322 0.70 10.59 -14.93
C VAL A 322 1.33 9.22 -15.18
N VAL A 323 2.26 8.79 -14.32
CA VAL A 323 3.07 7.59 -14.59
C VAL A 323 2.34 6.30 -14.20
N LEU A 324 1.53 6.33 -13.14
CA LEU A 324 0.83 5.16 -12.62
C LEU A 324 -0.55 4.98 -13.24
N ASP A 325 -1.26 6.07 -13.55
CA ASP A 325 -2.64 6.03 -14.07
C ASP A 325 -2.78 6.51 -15.52
N GLY A 326 -1.69 6.89 -16.18
CA GLY A 326 -1.75 7.31 -17.59
C GLY A 326 -2.43 8.64 -17.85
N MET A 327 -2.63 9.48 -16.82
CA MET A 327 -3.29 10.78 -17.00
C MET A 327 -2.47 11.77 -17.83
N LYS A 328 -3.18 12.65 -18.55
CA LYS A 328 -2.59 13.83 -19.18
C LYS A 328 -2.14 14.82 -18.10
N ALA A 329 -1.03 15.52 -18.35
CA ALA A 329 -0.39 16.44 -17.41
C ALA A 329 -1.37 17.43 -16.77
N MET A 330 -2.21 18.09 -17.60
CA MET A 330 -3.15 19.10 -17.11
C MET A 330 -4.24 18.52 -16.22
N ASP A 331 -4.74 17.32 -16.54
CA ASP A 331 -5.79 16.67 -15.76
C ASP A 331 -5.24 16.14 -14.44
N ALA A 332 -4.03 15.55 -14.47
CA ALA A 332 -3.28 15.16 -13.29
C ALA A 332 -3.01 16.35 -12.35
N MET A 333 -2.56 17.49 -12.87
CA MET A 333 -2.30 18.69 -12.07
C MET A 333 -3.58 19.25 -11.43
N LYS A 334 -4.69 19.32 -12.17
CA LYS A 334 -5.99 19.74 -11.62
C LYS A 334 -6.48 18.78 -10.53
N LEU A 335 -6.31 17.48 -10.75
CA LEU A 335 -6.69 16.45 -9.79
C LEU A 335 -5.80 16.48 -8.54
N SER A 336 -4.51 16.77 -8.70
CA SER A 336 -3.55 17.01 -7.60
C SER A 336 -3.98 18.18 -6.72
N ILE A 337 -4.37 19.32 -7.32
CA ILE A 337 -4.91 20.48 -6.57
C ILE A 337 -6.13 20.06 -5.74
N ARG A 338 -7.09 19.35 -6.34
CA ARG A 338 -8.31 18.90 -5.64
C ARG A 338 -8.00 17.94 -4.50
N GLY A 339 -7.05 17.02 -4.70
CA GLY A 339 -6.58 16.10 -3.66
C GLY A 339 -5.96 16.83 -2.48
N CYS A 340 -5.07 17.79 -2.75
CA CYS A 340 -4.44 18.60 -1.71
C CYS A 340 -5.46 19.49 -0.97
N LEU A 341 -6.38 20.15 -1.68
CA LEU A 341 -7.40 21.03 -1.07
C LEU A 341 -8.37 20.26 -0.17
N LYS A 342 -8.77 19.03 -0.54
CA LYS A 342 -9.64 18.20 0.31
C LYS A 342 -8.94 17.73 1.59
N ASN A 343 -7.61 17.68 1.59
CA ASN A 343 -6.81 17.05 2.64
C ASN A 343 -5.85 18.01 3.36
N VAL A 344 -6.23 19.29 3.50
CA VAL A 344 -5.37 20.32 4.14
C VAL A 344 -4.94 19.92 5.56
N LEU A 345 -5.83 19.35 6.37
CA LEU A 345 -5.50 18.93 7.74
C LEU A 345 -4.48 17.78 7.80
N PRO A 346 -4.66 16.66 7.07
CA PRO A 346 -3.60 15.66 6.90
C PRO A 346 -2.27 16.24 6.43
N PHE A 347 -2.30 17.13 5.43
CA PHE A 347 -1.10 17.80 4.92
C PHE A 347 -0.42 18.70 5.95
N LEU A 348 -1.18 19.34 6.84
CA LEU A 348 -0.62 20.14 7.94
C LEU A 348 0.15 19.26 8.93
N VAL A 349 -0.43 18.12 9.33
CA VAL A 349 0.25 17.15 10.21
C VAL A 349 1.50 16.59 9.52
N TYR A 350 1.36 16.19 8.25
CA TYR A 350 2.47 15.71 7.43
C TYR A 350 3.61 16.74 7.34
N GLY A 351 3.28 18.02 7.11
CA GLY A 351 4.23 19.11 7.01
C GLY A 351 4.97 19.37 8.33
N ILE A 352 4.26 19.39 9.47
CA ILE A 352 4.87 19.59 10.79
C ILE A 352 5.82 18.43 11.13
N VAL A 353 5.37 17.19 10.95
CA VAL A 353 6.21 16.00 11.22
C VAL A 353 7.41 15.97 10.25
N GLY A 354 7.17 16.22 8.97
CA GLY A 354 8.21 16.28 7.95
C GLY A 354 9.27 17.34 8.26
N MET A 355 8.84 18.52 8.75
CA MET A 355 9.76 19.58 9.19
C MET A 355 10.63 19.13 10.37
N VAL A 356 10.05 18.48 11.39
CA VAL A 356 10.81 17.94 12.52
C VAL A 356 11.83 16.91 12.05
N LEU A 357 11.41 15.97 11.18
CA LEU A 357 12.29 14.93 10.64
C LEU A 357 13.40 15.53 9.77
N PHE A 358 13.10 16.56 8.98
CA PHE A 358 14.10 17.26 8.19
C PHE A 358 15.15 17.93 9.09
N ILE A 359 14.72 18.65 10.14
CA ILE A 359 15.63 19.26 11.12
C ILE A 359 16.52 18.19 11.75
N LEU A 360 15.95 17.08 12.21
CA LEU A 360 16.70 15.96 12.78
C LEU A 360 17.68 15.34 11.77
N GLY A 361 17.29 15.24 10.50
CA GLY A 361 18.12 14.70 9.43
C GLY A 361 19.31 15.60 9.08
N VAL A 362 19.20 16.91 9.30
CA VAL A 362 20.28 17.88 9.07
C VAL A 362 21.32 17.89 10.20
N ILE A 363 20.94 17.63 11.45
CA ILE A 363 21.85 17.61 12.62
C ILE A 363 23.14 16.81 12.38
N PRO A 364 23.11 15.56 11.87
CA PRO A 364 24.32 14.79 11.58
C PRO A 364 24.98 15.23 10.26
N LEU A 365 25.24 16.54 10.10
CA LEU A 365 25.84 17.15 8.91
C LEU A 365 25.11 16.80 7.60
N GLY A 366 23.78 16.66 7.66
CA GLY A 366 22.95 16.30 6.51
C GLY A 366 22.91 14.81 6.15
N LEU A 367 23.69 13.94 6.80
CA LEU A 367 23.69 12.49 6.50
C LEU A 367 22.34 11.83 6.77
N GLY A 368 21.57 12.33 7.73
CA GLY A 368 20.22 11.84 8.02
C GLY A 368 19.24 12.12 6.88
N LEU A 369 19.51 13.09 5.99
CA LEU A 369 18.69 13.34 4.81
C LEU A 369 18.73 12.19 3.80
N LEU A 370 19.78 11.37 3.80
CA LEU A 370 19.82 10.15 2.97
C LEU A 370 18.74 9.14 3.37
N VAL A 371 18.22 9.23 4.59
CA VAL A 371 17.12 8.40 5.09
C VAL A 371 15.79 9.14 5.01
N VAL A 372 15.78 10.42 5.41
CA VAL A 372 14.54 11.22 5.45
C VAL A 372 14.00 11.45 4.04
N LEU A 373 14.83 11.81 3.05
CA LEU A 373 14.33 12.15 1.72
C LEU A 373 13.68 10.96 0.99
N PRO A 374 14.27 9.75 0.92
CA PRO A 374 13.61 8.62 0.27
C PRO A 374 12.34 8.19 0.99
N MET A 375 12.33 8.21 2.33
CA MET A 375 11.14 7.96 3.13
C MET A 375 10.02 8.96 2.81
N MET A 376 10.36 10.25 2.68
CA MET A 376 9.37 11.28 2.32
C MET A 376 8.87 11.07 0.88
N VAL A 377 9.73 10.71 -0.07
CA VAL A 377 9.31 10.33 -1.44
C VAL A 377 8.35 9.15 -1.41
N ALA A 378 8.67 8.08 -0.69
CA ALA A 378 7.77 6.93 -0.55
C ALA A 378 6.43 7.31 0.11
N SER A 379 6.43 8.23 1.08
CA SER A 379 5.19 8.71 1.69
C SER A 379 4.30 9.52 0.75
N ILE A 380 4.87 10.14 -0.30
CA ILE A 380 4.08 10.76 -1.38
C ILE A 380 3.31 9.69 -2.14
N TYR A 381 3.95 8.56 -2.47
CA TYR A 381 3.26 7.42 -3.08
C TYR A 381 2.13 6.89 -2.19
N VAL A 382 2.42 6.68 -0.89
CA VAL A 382 1.40 6.21 0.07
C VAL A 382 0.22 7.17 0.17
N SER A 383 0.48 8.47 0.28
CA SER A 383 -0.59 9.47 0.38
C SER A 383 -1.39 9.59 -0.91
N TYR A 384 -0.75 9.43 -2.07
CA TYR A 384 -1.43 9.29 -3.35
C TYR A 384 -2.37 8.07 -3.34
N ARG A 385 -1.89 6.89 -2.95
CA ARG A 385 -2.73 5.68 -2.87
C ARG A 385 -3.92 5.87 -1.92
N ASP A 386 -3.68 6.48 -0.76
CA ASP A 386 -4.69 6.70 0.27
C ASP A 386 -5.75 7.75 -0.10
N ILE A 387 -5.36 8.77 -0.87
CA ILE A 387 -6.28 9.83 -1.34
C ILE A 387 -7.05 9.38 -2.57
N TYR A 388 -6.41 8.67 -3.50
CA TYR A 388 -6.98 8.44 -4.83
C TYR A 388 -7.70 7.10 -5.03
N PHE A 389 -7.50 6.16 -4.12
CA PHE A 389 -8.08 4.82 -4.21
C PHE A 389 -8.90 4.49 -2.97
N ASP A 390 -9.95 3.72 -3.19
CA ASP A 390 -10.75 3.17 -2.10
C ASP A 390 -10.14 1.84 -1.62
N LYS A 391 -10.18 1.59 -0.32
CA LYS A 391 -9.75 0.33 0.31
C LYS A 391 -10.92 -0.61 0.62
N SER A 392 -12.14 -0.23 0.23
CA SER A 392 -13.37 -0.93 0.60
C SER A 392 -13.85 -1.98 -0.41
N ARG A 393 -12.99 -2.44 -1.33
CA ARG A 393 -13.28 -3.59 -2.19
C ARG A 393 -12.31 -4.72 -1.94
#